data_AF-O19407-F1
#
_entry.id   AF-O19407-F1
#
_cell.length_a   1.000
_cell.length_b   1.000
_cell.length_c   1.000
_cell.angle_alpha   90.00
_cell.angle_beta   90.00
_cell.angle_gamma   90.00
#
_symmetry.space_group_name_H-M   'P 1'
#
loop_
_entity.id
_entity.type
_entity.pdbx_description
1 polymer ?
#
loop_
_entity_poly.entity_id
_entity_poly.type
_entity_poly.pdbx_seq_one_letter_code
_entity_poly.pdbx_strand_id
1 'polypeptide(L)' 'NMWKAECRFTNGTERVWLLERHFYNGEECVRFDSEVGEFRAVTELGRPDAKYWNGLKDFMEQKRAEVDTVCRHNYGVFD' A
#
# COMPACT_ATOMS: atom_id res chain seq x y z
N ASN A 1 2.24 16.58 5.14
CA ASN A 1 2.17 15.11 5.01
C ASN A 1 1.09 14.77 4.01
N MET A 2 1.42 13.95 3.03
CA MET A 2 0.50 13.50 1.99
C MET A 2 0.53 11.98 1.91
N TRP A 3 -0.62 11.39 1.66
CA TRP A 3 -0.82 9.95 1.54
C TRP A 3 -1.49 9.66 0.20
N LYS A 4 -1.04 8.61 -0.49
CA LYS A 4 -1.64 8.14 -1.74
C LYS A 4 -1.74 6.62 -1.74
N ALA A 5 -2.90 6.09 -2.08
CA ALA A 5 -3.10 4.67 -2.38
C ALA A 5 -3.55 4.52 -3.85
N GLU A 6 -2.83 3.71 -4.62
CA GLU A 6 -3.05 3.49 -6.03
C GLU A 6 -3.19 2.01 -6.34
N CYS A 7 -4.27 1.65 -7.03
CA CYS A 7 -4.48 0.32 -7.58
C CYS A 7 -4.05 0.32 -9.05
N ARG A 8 -3.12 -0.55 -9.42
CA ARG A 8 -2.67 -0.74 -10.81
C ARG A 8 -3.20 -2.05 -11.34
N PHE A 9 -3.89 -2.00 -12.47
CA PHE A 9 -4.57 -3.13 -13.09
C PHE A 9 -3.88 -3.47 -14.41
N THR A 10 -3.74 -4.75 -14.73
CA THR A 10 -3.25 -5.24 -16.01
C THR A 10 -4.08 -6.42 -16.45
N ASN A 11 -4.57 -6.38 -17.70
CA ASN A 11 -5.54 -7.33 -18.24
C ASN A 11 -6.79 -7.48 -17.34
N GLY A 12 -7.47 -6.36 -17.08
CA GLY A 12 -8.55 -6.31 -16.10
C GLY A 12 -8.03 -6.56 -14.69
N THR A 13 -8.62 -7.54 -13.99
CA THR A 13 -8.23 -7.93 -12.62
C THR A 13 -7.31 -9.15 -12.54
N GLU A 14 -6.77 -9.61 -13.68
CA GLU A 14 -5.81 -10.73 -13.73
C GLU A 14 -4.57 -10.42 -12.87
N ARG A 15 -4.02 -9.21 -13.01
CA ARG A 15 -2.92 -8.71 -12.17
C ARG A 15 -3.29 -7.37 -11.58
N VAL A 16 -3.23 -7.28 -10.26
CA VAL A 16 -3.59 -6.09 -9.49
C VAL A 16 -2.54 -5.81 -8.43
N TRP A 17 -2.07 -4.57 -8.38
CA TRP A 17 -1.09 -4.11 -7.40
C TRP A 17 -1.66 -2.94 -6.62
N LEU A 18 -1.61 -3.04 -5.30
CA LEU A 18 -1.87 -1.92 -4.41
C LEU A 18 -0.53 -1.30 -3.99
N LEU A 19 -0.37 -0.01 -4.27
CA LEU A 19 0.74 0.82 -3.83
C LEU A 19 0.23 1.90 -2.90
N GLU A 20 0.61 1.83 -1.64
CA GLU A 20 0.37 2.88 -0.66
C GLU A 20 1.67 3.63 -0.38
N ARG A 21 1.65 4.95 -0.48
CA ARG A 21 2.82 5.83 -0.36
C ARG A 21 2.56 6.98 0.58
N HIS A 22 3.50 7.21 1.49
CA HIS A 22 3.50 8.30 2.45
C HIS A 22 4.61 9.29 2.11
N PHE A 23 4.26 10.58 2.13
CA PHE A 23 5.15 11.67 1.74
C PHE A 23 5.30 12.69 2.85
N TYR A 24 6.55 13.07 3.12
CA TYR A 24 6.94 14.17 4.00
C TYR A 24 7.64 15.25 3.17
N ASN A 25 7.13 16.49 3.20
CA ASN A 25 7.63 17.62 2.40
C ASN A 25 7.80 17.31 0.89
N GLY A 26 6.91 16.47 0.34
CA GLY A 26 6.94 16.09 -1.08
C GLY A 26 7.87 14.92 -1.40
N GLU A 27 8.71 14.49 -0.46
CA GLU A 27 9.55 13.30 -0.59
C GLU A 27 8.82 12.07 -0.03
N GLU A 28 8.85 10.96 -0.76
CA GLU A 28 8.28 9.71 -0.29
C GLU A 28 9.17 9.10 0.79
N CYS A 29 8.61 8.84 1.97
CA CYS A 29 9.37 8.30 3.10
C CYS A 29 9.02 6.83 3.40
N VAL A 30 7.79 6.38 3.16
CA VAL A 30 7.35 4.99 3.41
C VAL A 30 6.43 4.51 2.30
N ARG A 31 6.58 3.24 1.92
CA ARG A 31 5.77 2.56 0.92
C ARG A 31 5.28 1.21 1.41
N PHE A 32 4.02 0.88 1.20
CA PHE A 32 3.54 -0.49 1.16
C PHE A 32 3.29 -0.90 -0.30
N ASP A 33 3.75 -2.09 -0.65
CA ASP A 33 3.57 -2.71 -1.95
C ASP A 33 2.96 -4.08 -1.73
N SER A 34 1.79 -4.35 -2.32
CA SER A 34 1.09 -5.62 -2.14
C SER A 34 1.87 -6.84 -2.66
N GLU A 35 2.81 -6.67 -3.61
CA GLU A 35 3.69 -7.77 -4.03
C GLU A 35 4.70 -8.16 -2.95
N VAL A 36 5.10 -7.19 -2.12
CA VAL A 36 6.04 -7.40 -1.02
C VAL A 36 5.28 -7.79 0.25
N GLY A 37 4.12 -7.20 0.49
CA GLY A 37 3.27 -7.48 1.64
C GLY A 37 3.73 -6.83 2.96
N GLU A 38 4.57 -5.81 2.90
CA GLU A 38 5.06 -5.05 4.06
C GLU A 38 5.34 -3.58 3.74
N PHE A 39 5.38 -2.74 4.78
CA PHE A 39 5.85 -1.36 4.64
C PHE A 39 7.39 -1.34 4.59
N ARG A 40 7.94 -0.60 3.64
CA ARG A 40 9.38 -0.33 3.53
C ARG A 40 9.63 1.16 3.60
N ALA A 41 10.62 1.53 4.40
CA ALA A 41 11.13 2.87 4.42
C ALA A 41 11.86 3.16 3.09
N VAL A 42 11.45 4.22 2.41
CA VAL A 42 12.11 4.73 1.19
C VAL A 42 13.28 5.65 1.58
N THR A 43 13.16 6.33 2.72
CA THR A 43 14.19 7.19 3.32
C THR A 43 14.40 6.86 4.79
N GLU A 44 15.48 7.36 5.40
CA GLU A 44 15.75 7.18 6.84
C GLU A 44 14.57 7.60 7.72
N LEU A 45 13.89 8.69 7.34
CA LEU A 45 12.77 9.25 8.08
C LEU A 45 11.62 8.25 8.23
N GLY A 46 11.42 7.36 7.26
CA GLY A 46 10.33 6.39 7.26
C GLY A 46 10.60 5.11 8.05
N ARG A 47 11.84 4.88 8.53
CA ARG A 47 12.18 3.63 9.26
C ARG A 47 11.34 3.41 10.52
N PRO A 48 11.09 4.42 11.39
CA PRO A 48 10.28 4.22 12.57
C PRO A 48 8.85 3.79 12.23
N ASP A 49 8.23 4.44 11.23
CA ASP A 49 6.87 4.15 10.79
C ASP A 49 6.76 2.75 10.18
N ALA A 50 7.67 2.40 9.25
CA ALA A 50 7.69 1.07 8.64
C ALA A 50 7.85 -0.03 9.70
N LYS A 51 8.76 0.16 10.67
CA LYS A 51 8.97 -0.80 11.77
C LYS A 51 7.73 -0.91 12.64
N TYR A 52 7.12 0.21 13.01
CA TYR A 52 5.94 0.23 13.86
C TYR A 52 4.76 -0.48 13.18
N TRP A 53 4.43 -0.10 11.95
CA TRP A 53 3.31 -0.67 11.20
C TRP A 53 3.49 -2.16 10.93
N ASN A 54 4.69 -2.59 10.52
CA ASN A 54 4.95 -4.02 10.32
C ASN A 54 4.85 -4.86 11.60
N GLY A 55 4.96 -4.22 12.79
CA GLY A 55 4.75 -4.88 14.08
C GLY A 55 3.27 -5.04 14.48
N LEU A 56 2.35 -4.35 13.80
CA LEU A 56 0.91 -4.42 14.06
C LEU A 56 0.26 -5.52 13.22
N LYS A 57 0.15 -6.72 13.78
CA LYS A 57 -0.30 -7.92 13.05
C LYS A 57 -1.65 -7.72 12.34
N ASP A 58 -2.69 -7.34 13.07
CA ASP A 58 -4.05 -7.21 12.52
C ASP A 58 -4.10 -6.13 11.42
N PHE A 59 -3.36 -5.04 11.61
CA PHE A 59 -3.22 -3.99 10.61
C PHE A 59 -2.55 -4.49 9.32
N MET A 60 -1.48 -5.28 9.44
CA MET A 60 -0.78 -5.84 8.29
C MET A 60 -1.59 -6.92 7.57
N GLU A 61 -2.40 -7.70 8.30
CA GLU A 61 -3.34 -8.64 7.69
C GLU A 61 -4.40 -7.91 6.87
N GLN A 62 -5.00 -6.84 7.43
CA GLN A 62 -5.93 -5.99 6.68
C GLN A 62 -5.27 -5.36 5.46
N LYS A 63 -4.07 -4.77 5.61
CA LYS A 63 -3.36 -4.11 4.50
C LYS A 63 -3.06 -5.06 3.35
N ARG A 64 -2.68 -6.31 3.63
CA ARG A 64 -2.48 -7.33 2.59
C ARG A 64 -3.78 -7.70 1.88
N ALA A 65 -4.92 -7.67 2.58
CA ALA A 65 -6.23 -7.97 2.00
C ALA A 65 -6.79 -6.82 1.12
N GLU A 66 -6.30 -5.59 1.28
CA GLU A 66 -6.80 -4.41 0.54
C GLU A 66 -6.65 -4.53 -0.99
N VAL A 67 -5.74 -5.36 -1.50
CA VAL A 67 -5.67 -5.66 -2.95
C VAL A 67 -6.97 -6.29 -3.47
N ASP A 68 -7.64 -7.11 -2.66
CA ASP A 68 -8.92 -7.72 -3.01
C ASP A 68 -10.08 -6.85 -2.57
N THR A 69 -10.08 -6.45 -1.30
CA THR A 69 -11.25 -5.78 -0.68
C THR A 69 -11.42 -4.33 -1.13
N VAL A 70 -10.36 -3.69 -1.64
CA VAL A 70 -10.41 -2.33 -2.17
C VAL A 70 -10.20 -2.34 -3.67
N CYS A 71 -9.06 -2.83 -4.17
CA CYS A 71 -8.73 -2.68 -5.59
C CYS A 71 -9.66 -3.50 -6.50
N ARG A 72 -9.72 -4.83 -6.33
CA ARG A 72 -10.58 -5.69 -7.16
C ARG A 72 -12.07 -5.39 -6.95
N HIS A 73 -12.48 -5.14 -5.71
CA HIS A 73 -13.85 -4.75 -5.40
C HIS A 73 -14.27 -3.49 -6.14
N ASN A 74 -13.48 -2.40 -6.04
CA ASN A 74 -13.81 -1.14 -6.68
C ASN A 74 -13.75 -1.23 -8.20
N TYR A 75 -12.81 -2.01 -8.76
CA TYR A 75 -12.76 -2.24 -10.20
C TYR A 75 -14.11 -2.77 -10.70
N GLY A 76 -14.67 -3.81 -10.08
CA GLY A 76 -15.98 -4.37 -10.48
C GLY A 76 -17.20 -3.47 -10.21
N VAL A 77 -17.06 -2.41 -9.41
CA VAL A 77 -18.12 -1.42 -9.16
C VAL A 77 -18.10 -0.31 -10.23
N PHE A 78 -16.93 0.03 -10.76
CA PHE A 78 -16.73 1.14 -11.68
C PHE A 78 -16.48 0.75 -13.14
N ASP A 79 -16.27 -0.54 -13.44
CA ASP A 79 -16.20 -1.07 -14.82
C ASP A 79 -17.56 -1.06 -15.54
#